data_AF-F3UWS2-F1
#
_entry.id   AF-F3UWS2-F1
#
_cell.length_a   1.000
_cell.length_b   1.000
_cell.length_c   1.000
_cell.angle_alpha   90.00
_cell.angle_beta   90.00
_cell.angle_gamma   90.00
#
_symmetry.space_group_name_H-M   'P 1'
#
loop_
_entity.id
_entity.type
_entity.pdbx_description
1 polymer ?
#
loop_
_entity_poly.entity_id
_entity_poly.type
_entity_poly.pdbx_seq_one_letter_code
_entity_poly.pdbx_strand_id
1 'polypeptide(L)'
;MADKISIDLTQQEQLLLHIRTMVTSATQLSTKLKEGVDGLPALTSKGEVHNRMVGNENQLIRFVTKAQTFQTLTEVIFKHTQTTYSEFIDTDKILAMDIANSILYSSETSAEDKQGIKDDPKGSVDKLKKSIQDENGEIHKNMKGTKSSDIIIGTGGA
;
A
#
# COMPACT_ATOMS: atom_id res chain seq x y z
N MET A 1 -4.51 -0.22 -20.96
CA MET A 1 -4.24 -1.18 -19.87
C MET A 1 -2.79 -0.99 -19.50
N ALA A 2 -2.47 -0.79 -18.23
CA ALA A 2 -1.12 -0.41 -17.83
C ALA A 2 -0.21 -1.65 -17.78
N ASP A 3 0.98 -1.55 -18.38
CA ASP A 3 1.94 -2.65 -18.51
C ASP A 3 2.37 -3.15 -17.12
N LYS A 4 2.09 -4.42 -16.82
CA LYS A 4 2.46 -5.06 -15.55
C LYS A 4 3.70 -5.94 -15.78
N ILE A 5 4.64 -5.91 -14.84
CA ILE A 5 5.82 -6.78 -14.87
C ILE A 5 5.39 -8.25 -14.83
N SER A 6 5.83 -9.03 -15.83
CA SER A 6 5.57 -10.46 -15.94
C SER A 6 6.83 -11.24 -15.55
N ILE A 7 6.88 -11.68 -14.29
CA ILE A 7 7.94 -12.57 -13.76
C ILE A 7 7.24 -13.79 -13.18
N ASP A 8 7.88 -14.96 -13.31
CA ASP A 8 7.39 -16.20 -12.71
C ASP A 8 7.31 -16.09 -11.18
N LEU A 9 6.07 -16.04 -10.70
CA LEU A 9 5.71 -16.04 -9.29
C LEU A 9 5.03 -17.36 -8.94
N THR A 10 5.24 -17.86 -7.72
CA THR A 10 4.41 -18.95 -7.18
C THR A 10 2.95 -18.48 -7.03
N GLN A 11 1.99 -19.41 -6.94
CA GLN A 11 0.58 -19.06 -6.75
C GLN A 11 0.36 -18.24 -5.47
N GLN A 12 1.11 -18.55 -4.41
CA GLN A 12 1.10 -17.84 -3.13
C GLN A 12 1.66 -16.42 -3.27
N GLU A 13 2.76 -16.25 -4.01
CA GLU A 13 3.33 -14.92 -4.30
C GLU A 13 2.39 -14.06 -5.14
N GLN A 14 1.73 -14.65 -6.15
CA GLN A 14 0.72 -13.95 -6.96
C GLN A 14 -0.49 -13.53 -6.12
N LEU A 15 -0.99 -14.42 -5.26
CA LEU A 15 -2.10 -14.13 -4.35
C LEU A 15 -1.75 -12.95 -3.45
N LEU A 16 -0.57 -12.95 -2.84
CA LEU A 16 -0.15 -11.89 -1.94
C LEU A 16 0.03 -10.55 -2.67
N LEU A 17 0.57 -10.56 -3.90
CA LEU A 17 0.67 -9.36 -4.74
C LEU A 17 -0.72 -8.80 -5.10
N HIS A 18 -1.70 -9.65 -5.39
CA HIS A 18 -3.06 -9.23 -5.66
C HIS A 18 -3.73 -8.61 -4.44
N ILE A 19 -3.58 -9.23 -3.27
CA ILE A 19 -4.12 -8.68 -2.02
C ILE A 19 -3.46 -7.33 -1.69
N ARG A 20 -2.14 -7.20 -1.93
CA ARG A 20 -1.44 -5.92 -1.76
C ARG A 20 -1.98 -4.82 -2.68
N THR A 21 -2.23 -5.15 -3.95
CA THR A 21 -2.87 -4.22 -4.91
C THR A 21 -4.25 -3.79 -4.42
N MET A 22 -5.00 -4.72 -3.81
CA MET A 22 -6.31 -4.45 -3.22
C MET A 22 -6.21 -3.52 -2.00
N VAL A 23 -5.20 -3.68 -1.13
CA VAL A 23 -4.91 -2.74 -0.03
C VAL A 23 -4.66 -1.34 -0.58
N THR A 24 -3.74 -1.19 -1.54
CA THR A 24 -3.42 0.11 -2.16
C THR A 24 -4.67 0.78 -2.74
N SER A 25 -5.50 0.02 -3.45
CA SER A 25 -6.73 0.52 -4.06
C SER A 25 -7.76 0.95 -3.01
N ALA A 26 -7.90 0.18 -1.93
CA ALA A 26 -8.81 0.50 -0.83
C ALA A 26 -8.36 1.76 -0.07
N THR A 27 -7.06 1.93 0.16
CA THR A 27 -6.48 3.16 0.74
C THR A 27 -6.76 4.36 -0.14
N GLN A 28 -6.50 4.27 -1.46
CA GLN A 28 -6.79 5.37 -2.39
C GLN A 28 -8.28 5.73 -2.43
N LEU A 29 -9.17 4.74 -2.42
CA LEU A 29 -10.61 4.96 -2.37
C LEU A 29 -11.02 5.69 -1.08
N SER A 30 -10.53 5.21 0.07
CA SER A 30 -10.78 5.80 1.39
C SER A 30 -10.33 7.26 1.44
N THR A 31 -9.11 7.55 0.98
CA THR A 31 -8.57 8.91 0.91
C THR A 31 -9.41 9.81 0.00
N LYS A 32 -9.69 9.39 -1.24
CA LYS A 32 -10.48 10.21 -2.18
C LYS A 32 -11.89 10.50 -1.69
N LEU A 33 -12.55 9.52 -1.06
CA LEU A 33 -13.87 9.73 -0.47
C LEU A 33 -13.81 10.72 0.70
N LYS A 34 -12.79 10.59 1.56
CA LYS A 34 -12.58 11.53 2.66
C LYS A 34 -12.34 12.95 2.15
N GLU A 35 -11.40 13.13 1.23
CA GLU A 35 -11.10 14.43 0.60
C GLU A 35 -12.33 15.04 -0.06
N GLY A 36 -13.10 14.22 -0.79
CA GLY A 36 -14.34 14.65 -1.42
C GLY A 36 -15.37 15.14 -0.40
N VAL A 37 -15.63 14.36 0.65
CA VAL A 37 -16.60 14.72 1.70
C VAL A 37 -16.15 15.94 2.50
N ASP A 38 -14.88 16.03 2.87
CA ASP A 38 -14.31 17.15 3.62
C ASP A 38 -14.31 18.45 2.78
N GLY A 39 -14.23 18.35 1.45
CA GLY A 39 -14.28 19.48 0.52
C GLY A 39 -15.68 20.02 0.22
N LEU A 40 -16.75 19.24 0.43
CA LEU A 40 -18.12 19.63 0.12
C LEU A 40 -18.59 20.92 0.81
N PRO A 41 -18.32 21.15 2.11
CA PRO A 41 -18.65 22.40 2.79
C PRO A 41 -18.09 23.66 2.11
N ALA A 42 -16.97 23.58 1.40
CA ALA A 42 -16.37 24.73 0.73
C ALA A 42 -17.12 25.13 -0.55
N LEU A 43 -17.94 24.24 -1.12
CA LEU A 43 -18.69 24.48 -2.35
C LEU A 43 -19.99 25.26 -2.13
N THR A 44 -20.42 25.41 -0.88
CA THR A 44 -21.64 26.11 -0.51
C THR A 44 -21.42 26.90 0.76
N SER A 45 -21.80 28.17 0.80
CA SER A 45 -21.49 29.04 1.95
C SER A 45 -22.64 29.19 2.94
N LYS A 46 -23.90 28.92 2.54
CA LYS A 46 -25.13 29.13 3.32
C LYS A 46 -26.28 28.26 2.79
N GLY A 47 -27.34 28.11 3.58
CA GLY A 47 -28.60 27.47 3.18
C GLY A 47 -28.70 25.99 3.54
N GLU A 48 -29.82 25.36 3.19
CA GLU A 48 -30.14 24.00 3.64
C GLU A 48 -29.15 22.95 3.11
N VAL A 49 -28.61 23.15 1.90
CA VAL A 49 -27.56 22.30 1.32
C VAL A 49 -26.28 22.37 2.15
N HIS A 50 -25.83 23.57 2.55
CA HIS A 50 -24.67 23.73 3.42
C HIS A 50 -24.90 23.04 4.77
N ASN A 51 -26.06 23.29 5.40
CA ASN A 51 -26.39 22.71 6.70
C ASN A 51 -26.38 21.17 6.68
N ARG A 52 -26.83 20.54 5.59
CA ARG A 52 -26.77 19.09 5.41
C ARG A 52 -25.35 18.55 5.20
N MET A 53 -24.43 19.38 4.70
CA MET A 53 -23.03 18.99 4.46
C MET A 53 -22.12 19.18 5.69
N VAL A 54 -22.35 20.21 6.53
CA VAL A 54 -21.57 20.46 7.76
C VAL A 54 -22.21 19.92 9.04
N GLY A 55 -23.50 19.59 9.01
CA GLY A 55 -24.22 19.11 10.18
C GLY A 55 -24.10 17.60 10.43
N ASN A 56 -24.67 17.16 11.55
CA ASN A 56 -24.78 15.74 11.93
C ASN A 56 -25.60 14.89 10.92
N GLU A 57 -26.26 15.52 9.95
CA GLU A 57 -27.00 14.87 8.88
C GLU A 57 -26.14 14.52 7.65
N ASN A 58 -24.83 14.80 7.68
CA ASN A 58 -23.95 14.46 6.57
C ASN A 58 -23.85 12.93 6.41
N GLN A 59 -24.78 12.35 5.67
CA GLN A 59 -24.85 10.91 5.43
C GLN A 59 -23.67 10.41 4.57
N LEU A 60 -22.95 11.32 3.91
CA LEU A 60 -21.82 10.97 3.05
C LEU A 60 -20.63 10.44 3.87
N ILE A 61 -20.53 10.84 5.14
CA ILE A 61 -19.51 10.29 6.06
C ILE A 61 -19.62 8.77 6.20
N ARG A 62 -20.82 8.20 6.04
CA ARG A 62 -21.03 6.73 6.10
C ARG A 62 -20.30 6.01 4.98
N PHE A 63 -20.16 6.62 3.80
CA PHE A 63 -19.37 6.04 2.71
C PHE A 63 -17.88 6.08 3.02
N VAL A 64 -17.39 7.15 3.66
CA VAL A 64 -16.01 7.24 4.17
C VAL A 64 -15.76 6.13 5.19
N THR A 65 -16.63 5.96 6.18
CA THR A 65 -16.50 4.90 7.20
C THR A 65 -16.52 3.49 6.59
N LYS A 66 -17.38 3.24 5.60
CA LYS A 66 -17.41 1.95 4.89
C LYS A 66 -16.13 1.70 4.11
N ALA A 67 -15.58 2.71 3.43
CA ALA A 67 -14.32 2.59 2.70
C ALA A 67 -13.14 2.34 3.65
N GLN A 68 -13.09 3.03 4.79
CA GLN A 68 -12.10 2.79 5.85
C GLN A 68 -12.21 1.37 6.42
N THR A 69 -13.43 0.89 6.66
CA THR A 69 -13.65 -0.50 7.12
C THR A 69 -13.15 -1.50 6.08
N PHE A 70 -13.42 -1.26 4.80
CA PHE A 70 -12.92 -2.11 3.72
C PHE A 70 -11.39 -2.08 3.64
N GLN A 71 -10.77 -0.91 3.76
CA GLN A 71 -9.30 -0.78 3.85
C GLN A 71 -8.74 -1.60 5.01
N THR A 72 -9.31 -1.51 6.21
CA THR A 72 -8.86 -2.32 7.35
C THR A 72 -8.99 -3.83 7.08
N LEU A 73 -10.10 -4.27 6.47
CA LEU A 73 -10.29 -5.67 6.13
C LEU A 73 -9.24 -6.17 5.14
N THR A 74 -8.90 -5.38 4.11
CA THR A 74 -7.89 -5.78 3.12
C THR A 74 -6.49 -5.84 3.74
N GLU A 75 -6.15 -4.94 4.66
CA GLU A 75 -4.89 -4.97 5.42
C GLU A 75 -4.78 -6.21 6.33
N VAL A 76 -5.88 -6.59 7.00
CA VAL A 76 -5.93 -7.80 7.82
C VAL A 76 -5.74 -9.05 6.97
N ILE A 77 -6.45 -9.14 5.83
CA ILE A 77 -6.31 -10.26 4.88
C ILE A 77 -4.87 -10.34 4.38
N PHE A 78 -4.25 -9.21 4.01
CA PHE A 78 -2.86 -9.16 3.58
C PHE A 78 -1.91 -9.75 4.62
N LYS A 79 -1.98 -9.26 5.86
CA LYS A 79 -1.14 -9.74 6.96
C LYS A 79 -1.36 -11.23 7.20
N HIS A 80 -2.61 -11.67 7.22
CA HIS A 80 -2.94 -13.07 7.45
C HIS A 80 -2.39 -14.00 6.35
N THR A 81 -2.55 -13.62 5.07
CA THR A 81 -1.99 -14.36 3.94
C THR A 81 -0.46 -14.36 3.96
N GLN A 82 0.17 -13.23 4.28
CA GLN A 82 1.63 -13.13 4.41
C GLN A 82 2.15 -14.07 5.51
N THR A 83 1.52 -14.07 6.68
CA THR A 83 1.90 -14.95 7.79
C THR A 83 1.70 -16.42 7.41
N THR A 84 0.55 -16.75 6.81
CA THR A 84 0.20 -18.13 6.43
C THR A 84 1.20 -18.75 5.46
N TYR A 85 1.69 -17.96 4.51
CA TYR A 85 2.61 -18.45 3.48
C TYR A 85 4.06 -18.00 3.71
N SER A 86 4.41 -17.52 4.90
CA SER A 86 5.73 -16.93 5.20
C SER A 86 6.93 -17.80 4.84
N GLU A 87 6.82 -19.13 4.93
CA GLU A 87 7.86 -20.09 4.53
C GLU A 87 7.88 -20.42 3.02
N PHE A 88 6.82 -20.05 2.29
CA PHE A 88 6.59 -20.36 0.89
C PHE A 88 6.69 -19.14 -0.04
N ILE A 89 6.87 -17.94 0.53
CA ILE A 89 6.95 -16.69 -0.22
C ILE A 89 8.30 -16.02 0.01
N ASP A 90 8.85 -15.49 -1.07
CA ASP A 90 9.97 -14.55 -0.98
C ASP A 90 9.41 -13.14 -0.80
N THR A 91 9.30 -12.69 0.46
CA THR A 91 8.71 -11.38 0.79
C THR A 91 9.49 -10.22 0.16
N ASP A 92 10.81 -10.33 0.07
CA ASP A 92 11.66 -9.31 -0.55
C ASP A 92 11.40 -9.23 -2.06
N LYS A 93 11.23 -10.37 -2.72
CA LYS A 93 10.84 -10.44 -4.15
C LYS A 93 9.47 -9.79 -4.38
N ILE A 94 8.50 -10.03 -3.49
CA ILE A 94 7.16 -9.41 -3.59
C ILE A 94 7.25 -7.90 -3.38
N LEU A 95 8.03 -7.43 -2.40
CA LEU A 95 8.24 -6.00 -2.16
C LEU A 95 8.93 -5.33 -3.36
N ALA A 96 9.96 -5.97 -3.92
CA ALA A 96 10.66 -5.51 -5.11
C ALA A 96 9.73 -5.40 -6.32
N MET A 97 8.84 -6.39 -6.52
CA MET A 97 7.84 -6.33 -7.58
C MET A 97 6.82 -5.20 -7.38
N ASP A 98 6.40 -4.93 -6.15
CA ASP A 98 5.47 -3.83 -5.86
C ASP A 98 6.11 -2.46 -6.14
N ILE A 99 7.37 -2.29 -5.75
CA ILE A 99 8.16 -1.09 -6.04
C ILE A 99 8.32 -0.92 -7.55
N ALA A 100 8.72 -1.96 -8.26
CA ALA A 100 8.91 -1.90 -9.71
C ALA A 100 7.62 -1.56 -10.46
N ASN A 101 6.48 -2.11 -10.02
CA ASN A 101 5.17 -1.72 -10.58
C ASN A 101 4.81 -0.26 -10.25
N SER A 102 5.11 0.21 -9.05
CA SER A 102 4.88 1.61 -8.65
C SER A 102 5.71 2.58 -9.49
N ILE A 103 6.96 2.24 -9.81
CA ILE A 103 7.83 3.02 -10.72
C ILE A 103 7.22 3.11 -12.12
N LEU A 104 6.69 2.00 -12.64
CA LEU A 104 6.03 1.99 -13.95
C LEU A 104 4.77 2.88 -14.01
N TYR A 105 4.03 2.99 -12.90
CA TYR A 105 2.80 3.78 -12.82
C TYR A 105 2.99 5.23 -12.38
N SER A 106 4.14 5.58 -11.80
CA SER A 106 4.43 6.93 -11.30
C SER A 106 4.53 7.96 -12.43
N SER A 107 3.89 9.13 -12.29
CA SER A 107 4.08 10.27 -13.22
C SER A 107 5.46 10.92 -13.10
N GLU A 108 6.10 10.77 -11.93
CA GLU A 108 7.35 11.43 -11.57
C GLU A 108 8.60 10.66 -12.03
N THR A 109 8.41 9.43 -12.53
CA THR A 109 9.50 8.60 -13.02
C THR A 109 9.77 8.88 -14.50
N SER A 110 11.05 9.01 -14.84
CA SER A 110 11.51 9.23 -16.22
C SER A 110 11.07 8.11 -17.17
N ALA A 111 10.89 8.44 -18.45
CA ALA A 111 10.56 7.43 -19.46
C ALA A 111 11.69 6.39 -19.63
N GLU A 112 12.94 6.80 -19.42
CA GLU A 112 14.13 5.95 -19.48
C GLU A 112 14.14 4.90 -18.38
N ASP A 113 13.83 5.28 -17.13
CA ASP A 113 13.74 4.35 -16.01
C ASP A 113 12.59 3.35 -16.21
N LYS A 114 11.44 3.82 -16.71
CA LYS A 114 10.31 2.95 -17.05
C LYS A 114 10.68 1.98 -18.16
N GLN A 115 11.42 2.44 -19.17
CA GLN A 115 11.86 1.59 -20.27
C GLN A 115 12.90 0.57 -19.80
N GLY A 116 13.83 0.95 -18.93
CA GLY A 116 14.81 0.03 -18.34
C GLY A 116 14.15 -1.12 -17.56
N ILE A 117 13.07 -0.85 -16.83
CA ILE A 117 12.27 -1.89 -16.15
C ILE A 117 11.55 -2.80 -17.16
N LYS A 118 11.06 -2.25 -18.27
CA LYS A 118 10.39 -3.03 -19.32
C LYS A 118 11.36 -3.92 -20.10
N ASP A 119 12.58 -3.42 -20.34
CA ASP A 119 13.61 -4.11 -21.11
C ASP A 119 14.23 -5.27 -20.32
N ASP A 120 14.41 -5.13 -19.00
CA ASP A 120 14.86 -6.20 -18.10
C ASP A 120 14.04 -6.26 -16.80
N PRO A 121 12.83 -6.84 -16.83
CA PRO A 121 11.97 -6.89 -15.66
C PRO A 121 12.54 -7.77 -14.54
N LYS A 122 13.14 -8.92 -14.89
CA LYS A 122 13.73 -9.86 -13.91
C LYS A 122 14.95 -9.22 -13.22
N GLY A 123 15.90 -8.68 -13.98
CA GLY A 123 17.08 -8.05 -13.41
C GLY A 123 16.75 -6.77 -12.61
N SER A 124 15.72 -6.03 -12.99
CA SER A 124 15.24 -4.87 -12.22
C SER A 124 14.68 -5.28 -10.86
N VAL A 125 13.86 -6.34 -10.82
CA VAL A 125 13.32 -6.88 -9.57
C VAL A 125 14.42 -7.49 -8.70
N ASP A 126 15.39 -8.20 -9.28
CA ASP A 126 16.52 -8.75 -8.53
C ASP A 126 17.40 -7.66 -7.91
N LYS A 127 17.64 -6.55 -8.64
CA LYS A 127 18.37 -5.38 -8.10
C LYS A 127 17.61 -4.75 -6.93
N LEU A 128 16.32 -4.50 -7.08
CA LEU A 128 15.48 -3.94 -6.01
C LEU A 128 15.43 -4.85 -4.79
N LYS A 129 15.28 -6.15 -5.01
CA LYS A 129 15.33 -7.16 -3.95
C LYS A 129 16.65 -7.11 -3.19
N LYS A 130 17.78 -7.03 -3.90
CA LYS A 130 19.10 -6.92 -3.28
C LYS A 130 19.24 -5.65 -2.45
N SER A 131 18.77 -4.50 -2.95
CA SER A 131 18.75 -3.25 -2.17
C SER A 131 17.93 -3.38 -0.89
N ILE A 132 16.75 -4.00 -0.94
CA ILE A 132 15.91 -4.26 0.25
C ILE A 132 16.66 -5.13 1.27
N GLN A 133 17.36 -6.17 0.80
CA GLN A 133 18.11 -7.08 1.66
C GLN A 133 19.32 -6.40 2.30
N ASP A 134 20.02 -5.55 1.56
CA ASP A 134 21.16 -4.79 2.05
C ASP A 134 20.71 -3.74 3.09
N GLU A 135 19.59 -3.03 2.85
CA GLU A 135 18.99 -2.11 3.83
C GLU A 135 18.55 -2.82 5.11
N ASN A 136 17.85 -3.95 4.99
CA ASN A 136 17.45 -4.76 6.15
C ASN A 136 18.68 -5.32 6.89
N GLY A 137 19.73 -5.72 6.16
CA GLY A 137 20.98 -6.21 6.71
C GLY A 137 21.73 -5.15 7.55
N GLU A 138 21.72 -3.89 7.11
CA GLU A 138 22.30 -2.76 7.85
C GLU A 138 21.45 -2.38 9.08
N ILE A 139 20.12 -2.44 8.99
CA ILE A 139 19.23 -2.26 10.16
C ILE A 139 19.44 -3.40 11.18
N HIS A 140 19.59 -4.66 10.74
CA HIS A 140 19.89 -5.79 11.63
C HIS A 140 21.29 -5.72 12.25
N LYS A 141 22.30 -5.16 11.56
CA LYS A 141 23.62 -4.86 12.14
C LYS A 141 23.54 -3.77 13.21
N ASN A 142 22.75 -2.72 12.98
CA ASN A 142 22.54 -1.64 13.94
C ASN A 142 21.61 -2.04 15.12
N MET A 143 20.82 -3.12 14.97
CA MET A 143 20.00 -3.70 16.05
C MET A 143 20.67 -4.88 16.79
N LYS A 144 21.95 -5.18 16.56
CA LYS A 144 22.67 -6.24 17.31
C LYS A 144 22.87 -5.92 18.81
N GLY A 145 22.34 -4.79 19.29
CA GLY A 145 22.32 -4.38 20.70
C GLY A 145 20.96 -4.50 21.41
N THR A 146 19.85 -4.72 20.71
CA THR A 146 18.51 -4.76 21.33
C THR A 146 17.81 -6.06 20.96
N LYS A 147 17.50 -6.87 21.96
CA LYS A 147 16.78 -8.13 21.76
C LYS A 147 15.38 -7.83 21.23
N SER A 148 14.90 -8.66 20.30
CA SER A 148 13.53 -8.59 19.74
C SER A 148 12.43 -8.64 20.82
N SER A 149 12.74 -9.08 22.03
CA SER A 149 11.85 -9.04 23.20
C SER A 149 11.52 -7.63 23.70
N ASP A 150 12.29 -6.62 23.31
CA ASP A 150 12.22 -5.29 23.91
C ASP A 150 11.49 -4.28 23.00
N ILE A 151 11.11 -4.67 21.78
CA ILE A 151 10.28 -3.85 20.89
C ILE A 151 8.80 -4.18 21.15
N ILE A 152 8.33 -3.83 22.35
CA ILE A 152 6.92 -3.56 22.55
C ILE A 152 6.66 -2.24 21.83
N ILE A 153 6.11 -2.32 20.60
CA ILE A 153 5.55 -1.14 19.95
C ILE A 153 4.36 -0.72 20.82
N GLY A 154 4.59 0.29 21.64
CA GLY A 154 3.59 0.89 22.50
C GLY A 154 2.37 1.26 21.67
N THR A 155 1.24 0.66 22.04
CA THR A 155 -0.08 1.22 21.79
C THR A 155 -0.17 2.56 22.53
N GLY A 156 0.24 3.65 21.88
CA GLY A 156 -0.18 5.01 22.26
C GLY A 156 -1.36 5.38 21.34
N GLY A 157 -2.58 5.66 21.81
CA GLY A 157 -3.00 5.94 23.17
C GLY A 157 -2.83 7.41 23.55
N ALA A 158 -3.38 8.33 22.76
CA ALA A 158 -4.10 9.55 23.15
C ALA A 158 -4.51 10.35 21.90
#